data_AF-A0A1H9BMV8-F1
#
_entry.id   AF-A0A1H9BMV8-F1
#
_cell.length_a   1.000
_cell.length_b   1.000
_cell.length_c   1.000
_cell.angle_alpha   90.00
_cell.angle_beta   90.00
_cell.angle_gamma   90.00
#
_symmetry.space_group_name_H-M   'P 1'
#
loop_
_entity.id
_entity.type
_entity.pdbx_description
1 polymer ?
#
loop_
_entity_poly.entity_id
_entity_poly.type
_entity_poly.pdbx_seq_one_letter_code
_entity_poly.pdbx_strand_id
1 'polypeptide(L)'
;MAEFAEAGFSGTDSNRIARRAGYAPQTFYRWYADKTAIFIAVYRDWEEQEMQLLTKLVAAQAAPARLAEAIIRHHQTHRRFRHSLRQLTVSDASVAQAREDSRRRQVARIRALYGLPAAQTAPLLIRLLQIERLADAAADGELRALGLSRARLRAAIAQLIAPVQAPGR
;
A
#
# COMPACT_ATOMS: atom_id res chain seq x y z
N MET A 1 -4.10 -10.32 8.62
CA MET A 1 -4.46 -8.89 8.42
C MET A 1 -5.27 -8.29 9.56
N ALA A 2 -6.39 -8.91 9.99
CA ALA A 2 -7.34 -8.29 10.93
C ALA A 2 -6.73 -7.77 12.24
N GLU A 3 -5.93 -8.57 12.97
CA GLU A 3 -5.29 -8.08 14.22
C GLU A 3 -4.43 -6.83 14.01
N PHE A 4 -3.60 -6.79 12.96
CA PHE A 4 -2.77 -5.62 12.68
C PHE A 4 -3.60 -4.41 12.20
N ALA A 5 -4.70 -4.64 11.48
CA ALA A 5 -5.58 -3.57 11.03
C ALA A 5 -6.40 -2.97 12.20
N GLU A 6 -6.77 -3.78 13.19
CA GLU A 6 -7.55 -3.35 14.34
C GLU A 6 -6.65 -2.80 15.46
N ALA A 7 -5.63 -3.53 15.88
CA ALA A 7 -4.81 -3.19 17.05
C ALA A 7 -3.46 -2.54 16.71
N GLY A 8 -3.07 -2.52 15.43
CA GLY A 8 -1.72 -2.10 15.02
C GLY A 8 -0.65 -3.13 15.38
N PHE A 9 0.60 -2.88 14.98
CA PHE A 9 1.71 -3.81 15.27
C PHE A 9 2.01 -3.94 16.77
N SER A 10 2.06 -2.82 17.50
CA SER A 10 2.38 -2.83 18.93
C SER A 10 1.25 -3.38 19.79
N GLY A 11 -0.01 -3.22 19.36
CA GLY A 11 -1.20 -3.69 20.10
C GLY A 11 -1.54 -5.18 19.90
N THR A 12 -0.73 -5.92 19.13
CA THR A 12 -0.92 -7.36 18.90
C THR A 12 0.34 -8.16 19.18
N ASP A 13 0.16 -9.47 19.37
CA ASP A 13 1.22 -10.46 19.50
C ASP A 13 0.91 -11.71 18.65
N SER A 14 1.90 -12.58 18.45
CA SER A 14 1.76 -13.80 17.65
C SER A 14 0.72 -14.77 18.21
N ASN A 15 0.50 -14.80 19.53
CA ASN A 15 -0.48 -15.67 20.17
C ASN A 15 -1.91 -15.20 19.86
N ARG A 16 -2.17 -13.89 19.91
CA ARG A 16 -3.46 -13.29 19.52
C ARG A 16 -3.77 -13.57 18.05
N ILE A 17 -2.78 -13.43 17.18
CA ILE A 17 -2.91 -13.72 15.75
C ILE A 17 -3.27 -15.21 15.55
N ALA A 18 -2.53 -16.12 16.19
CA ALA A 18 -2.78 -17.56 16.07
C ALA A 18 -4.18 -17.94 16.57
N ARG A 19 -4.57 -17.46 17.76
CA ARG A 19 -5.90 -17.72 18.34
C ARG A 19 -7.01 -17.22 17.45
N ARG A 20 -6.90 -16.00 16.90
CA ARG A 20 -7.89 -15.45 15.98
C ARG A 20 -7.98 -16.24 14.67
N ALA A 21 -6.86 -16.80 14.22
CA ALA A 21 -6.82 -17.65 13.04
C ALA A 21 -7.31 -19.09 13.31
N GLY A 22 -7.67 -19.43 14.56
CA GLY A 22 -8.13 -20.78 14.95
C GLY A 22 -7.00 -21.80 15.14
N TYR A 23 -5.76 -21.35 15.32
CA TYR A 23 -4.60 -22.22 15.50
C TYR A 23 -4.01 -22.13 16.90
N ALA A 24 -3.39 -23.23 17.34
CA ALA A 24 -2.54 -23.20 18.52
C ALA A 24 -1.31 -22.30 18.26
N PRO A 25 -0.86 -21.48 19.23
CA PRO A 25 0.28 -20.59 19.03
C PRO A 25 1.57 -21.28 18.55
N GLN A 26 1.82 -22.50 19.04
CA GLN A 26 2.99 -23.28 18.64
C GLN A 26 3.02 -23.62 17.14
N THR A 27 1.85 -23.74 16.49
CA THR A 27 1.76 -23.95 15.05
C THR A 27 2.34 -22.77 14.27
N PHE A 28 2.21 -21.54 14.77
CA PHE A 28 2.70 -20.34 14.10
C PHE A 28 4.22 -20.22 14.12
N TYR A 29 4.86 -20.58 15.24
CA TYR A 29 6.33 -20.54 15.35
C TYR A 29 7.06 -21.53 14.42
N ARG A 30 6.34 -22.49 13.84
CA ARG A 30 6.88 -23.38 12.80
C ARG A 30 7.04 -22.67 11.45
N TRP A 31 6.22 -21.66 11.16
CA TRP A 31 6.18 -20.98 9.87
C TRP A 31 6.81 -19.59 9.91
N TYR A 32 6.79 -18.95 11.08
CA TYR A 32 7.31 -17.59 11.27
C TYR A 32 8.17 -17.53 12.52
N ALA A 33 9.40 -17.02 12.36
CA ALA A 33 10.33 -16.87 13.46
C ALA A 33 9.81 -15.89 14.53
N ASP A 34 9.18 -14.81 14.10
CA ASP A 34 8.68 -13.74 14.97
C ASP A 34 7.45 -13.02 14.39
N LYS A 35 6.94 -12.04 15.15
CA LYS A 35 5.80 -11.20 14.75
C LYS A 35 6.12 -10.33 13.53
N THR A 36 7.37 -9.90 13.36
CA THR A 36 7.80 -9.11 12.20
C THR A 36 7.69 -9.92 10.92
N ALA A 37 8.09 -11.20 10.94
CA ALA A 37 7.96 -12.10 9.81
C ALA A 37 6.48 -12.29 9.41
N ILE A 38 5.58 -12.42 10.40
CA ILE A 38 4.13 -12.46 10.16
C ILE A 38 3.65 -11.15 9.54
N PHE A 39 4.10 -10.00 10.07
CA PHE A 39 3.72 -8.68 9.56
C PHE A 39 4.16 -8.50 8.10
N ILE A 40 5.38 -8.90 7.73
CA ILE A 40 5.89 -8.85 6.36
C ILE A 40 5.07 -9.77 5.44
N ALA A 41 4.74 -10.98 5.89
CA ALA A 41 3.90 -11.89 5.11
C ALA A 41 2.51 -11.30 4.84
N VAL A 42 1.89 -10.71 5.86
CA VAL A 42 0.61 -9.99 5.72
C VAL A 42 0.74 -8.78 4.81
N TYR A 43 1.84 -8.03 4.89
CA TYR A 43 2.09 -6.89 4.00
C TYR A 43 2.18 -7.30 2.54
N ARG A 44 2.85 -8.42 2.23
CA ARG A 44 2.97 -8.95 0.87
C ARG A 44 1.62 -9.40 0.31
N ASP A 45 0.81 -10.10 1.10
CA ASP A 45 -0.55 -10.50 0.71
C ASP A 45 -1.45 -9.27 0.48
N TRP A 46 -1.37 -8.29 1.38
CA TRP A 46 -2.07 -7.01 1.26
C TRP A 46 -1.67 -6.24 -0.02
N GLU A 47 -0.38 -6.18 -0.35
CA GLU A 47 0.13 -5.57 -1.58
C GLU A 47 -0.44 -6.27 -2.83
N GLU A 48 -0.47 -7.60 -2.82
CA GLU A 48 -0.98 -8.39 -3.95
C GLU A 48 -2.49 -8.16 -4.16
N GLN A 49 -3.27 -8.06 -3.08
CA GLN A 49 -4.69 -7.74 -3.15
C GLN A 49 -4.95 -6.32 -3.70
N GLU A 50 -4.16 -5.33 -3.25
CA GLU A 50 -4.21 -3.97 -3.80
C GLU A 50 -3.91 -3.99 -5.29
N MET A 51 -2.84 -4.67 -5.70
CA MET A 51 -2.43 -4.75 -7.09
C MET A 51 -3.50 -5.42 -7.96
N GLN A 52 -4.10 -6.52 -7.51
CA GLN A 52 -5.18 -7.19 -8.25
C GLN A 52 -6.39 -6.28 -8.47
N LEU A 53 -6.77 -5.47 -7.47
CA LEU A 53 -7.83 -4.48 -7.61
C LEU A 53 -7.46 -3.43 -8.66
N LEU A 54 -6.26 -2.87 -8.58
CA LEU A 54 -5.80 -1.83 -9.51
C LEU A 54 -5.66 -2.36 -10.93
N THR A 55 -5.11 -3.56 -11.13
CA THR A 55 -5.00 -4.20 -12.45
C THR A 55 -6.37 -4.41 -13.09
N LYS A 56 -7.39 -4.82 -12.33
CA LYS A 56 -8.77 -4.94 -12.85
C LYS A 56 -9.32 -3.59 -13.32
N LEU A 57 -9.07 -2.51 -12.57
CA LEU A 57 -9.49 -1.17 -12.98
C LEU A 57 -8.75 -0.70 -14.23
N VAL A 58 -7.46 -0.98 -14.35
CA VAL A 58 -6.69 -0.66 -15.56
C VAL A 58 -7.20 -1.45 -16.77
N ALA A 59 -7.45 -2.76 -16.61
CA ALA A 59 -8.00 -3.60 -17.68
C ALA A 59 -9.38 -3.11 -18.16
N ALA A 60 -10.20 -2.58 -17.24
CA ALA A 60 -11.46 -1.92 -17.55
C ALA A 60 -11.31 -0.49 -18.09
N GLN A 61 -10.08 -0.06 -18.43
CA GLN A 61 -9.75 1.29 -18.91
C GLN A 61 -10.32 2.40 -18.01
N ALA A 62 -10.30 2.18 -16.69
CA ALA A 62 -10.83 3.13 -15.74
C ALA A 62 -10.10 4.48 -15.83
N ALA A 63 -10.87 5.56 -15.80
CA ALA A 63 -10.33 6.91 -15.78
C ALA A 63 -9.40 7.13 -14.57
N PRO A 64 -8.38 8.02 -14.68
CA PRO A 64 -7.43 8.29 -13.59
C PRO A 64 -8.12 8.64 -12.26
N ALA A 65 -9.23 9.37 -12.32
CA ALA A 65 -10.00 9.77 -11.14
C ALA A 65 -10.67 8.58 -10.41
N ARG A 66 -10.96 7.49 -11.12
CA ARG A 66 -11.51 6.26 -10.52
C ARG A 66 -10.41 5.44 -9.85
N LEU A 67 -9.23 5.36 -10.46
CA LEU A 67 -8.04 4.76 -9.84
C LEU A 67 -7.63 5.54 -8.57
N ALA A 68 -7.60 6.87 -8.64
CA ALA A 68 -7.30 7.72 -7.49
C ALA A 68 -8.25 7.46 -6.30
N GLU A 69 -9.56 7.34 -6.57
CA GLU A 69 -10.54 7.04 -5.54
C GLU A 69 -10.35 5.64 -4.92
N ALA A 70 -9.98 4.65 -5.75
CA ALA A 70 -9.69 3.30 -5.27
C ALA A 70 -8.47 3.29 -4.33
N ILE A 71 -7.40 3.99 -4.69
CA ILE A 71 -6.18 4.12 -3.86
C ILE A 71 -6.49 4.82 -2.53
N ILE A 72 -7.19 5.97 -2.58
CA ILE A 72 -7.58 6.71 -1.36
C ILE A 72 -8.41 5.80 -0.43
N ARG A 73 -9.41 5.09 -0.97
CA ARG A 73 -10.26 4.19 -0.20
C ARG A 73 -9.46 3.05 0.41
N HIS A 74 -8.52 2.48 -0.36
CA HIS A 74 -7.68 1.39 0.11
C HIS A 74 -6.80 1.82 1.30
N HIS A 75 -6.17 2.99 1.21
CA HIS A 75 -5.40 3.57 2.33
C HIS A 75 -6.29 3.89 3.55
N GLN A 76 -7.48 4.44 3.34
CA GLN A 76 -8.43 4.73 4.43
C GLN A 76 -8.85 3.47 5.18
N THR A 77 -9.15 2.40 4.44
CA THR A 77 -9.57 1.11 4.99
C THR A 77 -8.46 0.49 5.85
N HIS A 78 -7.21 0.65 5.43
CA HIS A 78 -6.06 0.00 6.06
C HIS A 78 -5.15 0.97 6.84
N ARG A 79 -5.67 2.13 7.25
CA ARG A 79 -4.85 3.24 7.80
C ARG A 79 -3.96 2.83 8.98
N ARG A 80 -4.47 2.00 9.90
CA ARG A 80 -3.72 1.54 11.09
C ARG A 80 -2.56 0.63 10.69
N PHE A 81 -2.81 -0.30 9.76
CA PHE A 81 -1.78 -1.16 9.21
C PHE A 81 -0.69 -0.36 8.50
N ARG A 82 -1.09 0.60 7.64
CA ARG A 82 -0.14 1.49 6.95
C ARG A 82 0.65 2.37 7.91
N HIS A 83 0.02 2.86 8.98
CA HIS A 83 0.71 3.60 10.03
C HIS A 83 1.81 2.74 10.68
N SER A 84 1.48 1.51 11.10
CA SER A 84 2.47 0.57 11.62
C SER A 84 3.57 0.24 10.62
N LEU A 85 3.25 0.04 9.34
CA LEU A 85 4.24 -0.21 8.28
C LEU A 85 5.24 0.95 8.18
N ARG A 86 4.78 2.20 8.21
CA ARG A 86 5.66 3.38 8.14
C ARG A 86 6.56 3.50 9.36
N GLN A 87 6.02 3.27 10.56
CA GLN A 87 6.83 3.27 11.78
C GLN A 87 7.91 2.20 11.72
N LEU A 88 7.53 0.97 11.37
CA LEU A 88 8.45 -0.17 11.31
C LEU A 88 9.51 -0.02 10.21
N THR A 89 9.20 0.67 9.11
CA THR A 89 10.19 0.96 8.06
C THR A 89 11.38 1.75 8.60
N VAL A 90 11.19 2.56 9.64
CA VAL A 90 12.26 3.34 10.26
C VAL A 90 13.03 2.53 11.31
N SER A 91 12.34 1.63 12.02
CA SER A 91 12.91 0.91 13.17
C SER A 91 13.35 -0.53 12.91
N ASP A 92 12.96 -1.12 11.78
CA ASP A 92 13.21 -2.53 11.45
C ASP A 92 13.68 -2.68 10.00
N ALA A 93 14.95 -3.09 9.83
CA ALA A 93 15.58 -3.22 8.51
C ALA A 93 14.90 -4.25 7.60
N SER A 94 14.31 -5.31 8.18
CA SER A 94 13.62 -6.33 7.38
C SER A 94 12.32 -5.80 6.79
N VAL A 95 11.61 -4.95 7.54
CA VAL A 95 10.41 -4.26 7.04
C VAL A 95 10.80 -3.21 6.00
N ALA A 96 11.89 -2.47 6.23
CA ALA A 96 12.41 -1.52 5.26
C ALA A 96 12.70 -2.19 3.91
N GLN A 97 13.46 -3.29 3.93
CA GLN A 97 13.77 -4.08 2.74
C GLN A 97 12.50 -4.58 2.05
N ALA A 98 11.54 -5.14 2.81
CA ALA A 98 10.29 -5.62 2.25
C ALA A 98 9.50 -4.50 1.52
N ARG A 99 9.51 -3.28 2.06
CA ARG A 99 8.85 -2.10 1.47
C ARG A 99 9.58 -1.61 0.22
N GLU A 100 10.90 -1.67 0.20
CA GLU A 100 11.70 -1.36 -1.00
C GLU A 100 11.43 -2.34 -2.13
N ASP A 101 11.47 -3.64 -1.84
CA ASP A 101 11.21 -4.69 -2.82
C ASP A 101 9.80 -4.55 -3.40
N SER A 102 8.82 -4.21 -2.56
CA SER A 102 7.46 -3.91 -3.00
C SER A 102 7.43 -2.77 -4.02
N ARG A 103 8.03 -1.62 -3.74
CA ARG A 103 8.05 -0.48 -4.68
C ARG A 103 8.70 -0.85 -6.01
N ARG A 104 9.79 -1.61 -5.98
CA ARG A 104 10.45 -2.12 -7.20
C ARG A 104 9.52 -3.02 -8.00
N ARG A 105 8.82 -3.96 -7.35
CA ARG A 105 7.82 -4.82 -8.01
C ARG A 105 6.65 -4.02 -8.59
N GLN A 106 6.11 -3.07 -7.84
CA GLN A 106 4.99 -2.24 -8.31
C GLN A 106 5.37 -1.45 -9.57
N VAL A 107 6.52 -0.78 -9.57
CA VAL A 107 6.99 -0.02 -10.74
C VAL A 107 7.30 -0.94 -11.92
N ALA A 108 7.91 -2.11 -11.69
CA ALA A 108 8.14 -3.07 -12.75
C ALA A 108 6.82 -3.55 -13.40
N ARG A 109 5.79 -3.85 -12.58
CA ARG A 109 4.45 -4.25 -13.06
C ARG A 109 3.77 -3.13 -13.84
N ILE A 110 3.78 -1.90 -13.34
CA ILE A 110 3.22 -0.73 -14.04
C ILE A 110 3.91 -0.52 -15.38
N ARG A 111 5.24 -0.63 -15.43
CA ARG A 111 6.00 -0.51 -16.68
C ARG A 111 5.59 -1.59 -17.68
N ALA A 112 5.48 -2.84 -17.25
CA ALA A 112 5.05 -3.93 -18.11
C ALA A 112 3.62 -3.71 -18.63
N LEU A 113 2.71 -3.25 -17.76
CA LEU A 113 1.30 -3.03 -18.08
C LEU A 113 1.08 -1.95 -19.14
N TYR A 114 1.89 -0.89 -19.13
CA TYR A 114 1.78 0.24 -20.06
C TYR A 114 2.91 0.29 -21.12
N GLY A 115 3.71 -0.77 -21.24
CA GLY A 115 4.81 -0.84 -22.22
C GLY A 115 5.89 0.24 -22.04
N LEU A 116 6.18 0.66 -20.79
CA LEU A 116 7.07 1.79 -20.51
C LEU A 116 8.56 1.41 -20.49
N PRO A 117 9.44 2.24 -21.07
CA PRO A 117 10.88 1.98 -21.09
C PRO A 117 11.51 2.05 -19.69
N ALA A 118 12.73 1.53 -19.54
CA ALA A 118 13.45 1.51 -18.27
C ALA A 118 13.69 2.91 -17.67
N ALA A 119 13.88 3.92 -18.53
CA ALA A 119 14.03 5.32 -18.14
C ALA A 119 12.84 5.85 -17.31
N GLN A 120 11.64 5.26 -17.46
CA GLN A 120 10.46 5.67 -16.68
C GLN A 120 10.47 5.15 -15.23
N THR A 121 11.42 4.31 -14.84
CA THR A 121 11.48 3.74 -13.48
C THR A 121 11.54 4.82 -12.39
N ALA A 122 12.49 5.76 -12.48
CA ALA A 122 12.63 6.81 -11.46
C ALA A 122 11.43 7.78 -11.43
N PRO A 123 10.92 8.30 -12.57
CA PRO A 123 9.70 9.11 -12.59
C PRO A 123 8.45 8.40 -12.04
N LEU A 124 8.36 7.07 -12.18
CA LEU A 124 7.26 6.29 -11.60
C LEU A 124 7.41 6.11 -10.10
N LEU A 125 8.63 5.86 -9.60
CA LEU A 125 8.89 5.79 -8.16
C LEU A 125 8.55 7.12 -7.47
N ILE A 126 8.92 8.26 -8.07
CA ILE A 126 8.59 9.58 -7.52
C ILE A 126 7.07 9.76 -7.43
N ARG A 127 6.33 9.45 -8.51
CA ARG A 127 4.86 9.50 -8.51
C ARG A 127 4.25 8.58 -7.46
N LEU A 128 4.76 7.36 -7.32
CA LEU A 128 4.30 6.41 -6.32
C LEU A 128 4.45 7.00 -4.90
N LEU A 129 5.62 7.56 -4.57
CA LEU A 129 5.85 8.20 -3.28
C LEU A 129 4.91 9.39 -3.02
N GLN A 130 4.66 10.21 -4.04
CA GLN A 130 3.72 11.33 -3.95
C GLN A 130 2.29 10.83 -3.71
N ILE A 131 1.82 9.84 -4.46
CA ILE A 131 0.49 9.24 -4.32
C ILE A 131 0.33 8.64 -2.91
N GLU A 132 1.30 7.86 -2.44
CA GLU A 132 1.25 7.24 -1.11
C GLU A 132 1.09 8.30 -0.01
N ARG A 133 1.89 9.38 -0.05
CA ARG A 133 1.83 10.44 0.97
C ARG A 133 0.49 11.17 0.96
N LEU A 134 -0.05 11.47 -0.23
CA LEU A 134 -1.34 12.13 -0.40
C LEU A 134 -2.50 11.25 0.08
N ALA A 135 -2.48 9.95 -0.25
CA ALA A 135 -3.49 9.00 0.18
C ALA A 135 -3.44 8.78 1.70
N ASP A 136 -2.24 8.71 2.28
CA ASP A 136 -2.08 8.64 3.73
C ASP A 136 -2.59 9.91 4.44
N ALA A 137 -2.30 11.11 3.91
CA ALA A 137 -2.84 12.37 4.45
C ALA A 137 -4.38 12.39 4.47
N ALA A 138 -5.00 11.76 3.45
CA ALA A 138 -6.44 11.57 3.40
C ALA A 138 -6.96 10.62 4.49
N ALA A 139 -6.19 9.56 4.78
CA ALA A 139 -6.55 8.54 5.76
C ALA A 139 -6.36 9.03 7.21
N ASP A 140 -5.35 9.86 7.43
CA ASP A 140 -4.97 10.42 8.74
C ASP A 140 -5.78 11.68 9.10
N GLY A 141 -6.63 12.17 8.19
CA GLY A 141 -7.54 13.31 8.43
C GLY A 141 -6.88 14.69 8.29
N GLU A 142 -5.62 14.74 7.83
CA GLU A 142 -4.84 15.97 7.65
C GLU A 142 -5.53 16.96 6.70
N LEU A 143 -6.27 16.46 5.69
CA LEU A 143 -6.99 17.33 4.76
C LEU A 143 -7.95 18.27 5.49
N ARG A 144 -8.70 17.76 6.46
CA ARG A 144 -9.65 18.59 7.23
C ARG A 144 -8.93 19.63 8.07
N ALA A 145 -7.83 19.24 8.71
CA ALA A 145 -7.02 20.15 9.51
C ALA A 145 -6.42 21.30 8.68
N LEU A 146 -6.14 21.06 7.40
CA LEU A 146 -5.58 22.03 6.47
C LEU A 146 -6.62 22.73 5.58
N GLY A 147 -7.93 22.50 5.80
CA GLY A 147 -9.00 23.09 4.97
C GLY A 147 -9.01 22.61 3.52
N LEU A 148 -8.45 21.44 3.23
CA LEU A 148 -8.41 20.83 1.90
C LEU A 148 -9.60 19.91 1.66
N SER A 149 -10.15 19.94 0.44
CA SER A 149 -11.26 19.06 0.06
C SER A 149 -10.77 17.72 -0.48
N ARG A 150 -11.55 16.65 -0.22
CA ARG A 150 -11.32 15.32 -0.81
C ARG A 150 -11.30 15.36 -2.34
N ALA A 151 -12.13 16.21 -2.94
CA ALA A 151 -12.20 16.37 -4.39
C ALA A 151 -10.88 16.91 -4.98
N ARG A 152 -10.26 17.91 -4.33
CA ARG A 152 -8.95 18.44 -4.73
C ARG A 152 -7.85 17.40 -4.61
N LEU A 153 -7.82 16.64 -3.50
CA LEU A 153 -6.84 15.56 -3.34
C LEU A 153 -6.99 14.49 -4.43
N ARG A 154 -8.23 14.04 -4.68
CA ARG A 154 -8.53 13.05 -5.73
C ARG A 154 -8.06 13.54 -7.10
N ALA A 155 -8.29 14.80 -7.42
CA ALA A 155 -7.82 15.41 -8.66
C ALA A 155 -6.28 15.44 -8.74
N ALA A 156 -5.58 15.79 -7.65
CA ALA A 156 -4.12 15.78 -7.61
C ALA A 156 -3.54 14.37 -7.83
N ILE A 157 -4.10 13.35 -7.18
CA ILE A 157 -3.68 11.95 -7.41
C ILE A 157 -3.98 11.52 -8.84
N ALA A 158 -5.14 11.90 -9.40
CA ALA A 158 -5.49 11.60 -10.78
C ALA A 158 -4.51 12.23 -11.79
N GLN A 159 -4.02 13.45 -11.53
CA GLN A 159 -2.99 14.11 -12.35
C GLN A 159 -1.64 13.38 -12.31
N LEU A 160 -1.29 12.73 -11.19
CA LEU A 160 -0.09 11.90 -11.11
C LEU A 160 -0.23 10.59 -11.91
N ILE A 161 -1.45 10.06 -12.01
CA ILE A 161 -1.76 8.81 -12.73
C ILE A 161 -1.87 9.02 -14.25
N ALA A 162 -2.51 10.10 -14.69
CA ALA A 162 -2.88 10.29 -16.10
C ALA A 162 -1.71 10.15 -17.10
N PRO A 163 -0.50 10.71 -16.87
CA PRO A 163 0.62 10.56 -17.78
C PRO A 163 1.14 9.12 -17.91
N VAL A 164 0.84 8.25 -16.94
CA VAL A 164 1.21 6.84 -16.97
C VAL A 164 0.28 6.05 -17.89
N GLN A 165 -1.01 6.41 -17.94
CA GLN A 165 -2.01 5.74 -18.77
C GLN A 165 -1.93 6.12 -20.26
N ALA A 166 -1.40 7.31 -20.56
CA ALA A 166 -1.23 7.81 -21.92
C ALA A 166 0.23 8.25 -22.16
N PRO A 167 1.19 7.31 -22.19
CA PRO A 167 2.58 7.65 -22.44
C PRO A 167 2.73 8.10 -23.91
N GLY A 168 2.93 9.40 -24.13
CA GLY A 168 3.21 9.95 -25.47
C GLY A 168 1.99 10.35 -26.31
N ARG A 169 0.92 10.87 -25.70
CA ARG A 169 0.15 11.94 -26.35
C ARG A 169 0.86 13.28 -26.20
#